data_AF-A0A7H0HNL6-F1
#
_entry.id   AF-A0A7H0HNL6-F1
#
_cell.length_a   1.000
_cell.length_b   1.000
_cell.length_c   1.000
_cell.angle_alpha   90.00
_cell.angle_beta   90.00
_cell.angle_gamma   90.00
#
_symmetry.space_group_name_H-M   'P 1'
#
loop_
_entity.id
_entity.type
_entity.pdbx_description
1 polymer ?
#
loop_
_entity_poly.entity_id
_entity_poly.type
_entity_poly.pdbx_seq_one_letter_code
_entity_poly.pdbx_strand_id
1 'polypeptide(L)'
;MAYEIPVTQARAELAELINRVVYGGERVVVTRHGKPLVALVSAADLERLEGLRQADEEPVISSVSSYGSAASAGGEQGRFGLAAEHRPPEDRRP
;
A
#
# COMPACT_ATOMS: atom_id res chain seq x y z
N MET A 1 -3.60 -8.94 17.69
CA MET A 1 -2.20 -9.41 17.81
C MET A 1 -2.07 -10.67 16.98
N ALA A 2 -0.95 -10.88 16.28
CA ALA A 2 -0.71 -12.09 15.51
C ALA A 2 0.08 -13.08 16.36
N TYR A 3 -0.44 -14.29 16.57
CA TYR A 3 0.30 -15.36 17.24
C TYR A 3 0.78 -16.40 16.24
N GLU A 4 1.92 -17.02 16.55
CA GLU A 4 2.54 -18.04 15.71
C GLU A 4 2.23 -19.44 16.25
N ILE A 5 1.87 -20.35 15.36
CA ILE A 5 1.59 -21.75 15.71
C ILE A 5 2.23 -22.69 14.69
N PRO A 6 2.93 -23.76 15.12
CA PRO A 6 3.49 -24.72 14.17
C PRO A 6 2.38 -25.50 13.45
N VAL A 7 2.62 -25.84 12.18
CA VAL A 7 1.65 -26.54 11.30
C VAL A 7 1.09 -27.83 11.90
N THR A 8 1.90 -28.55 12.69
CA THR A 8 1.48 -29.79 13.35
C THR A 8 0.38 -29.52 14.38
N GLN A 9 0.52 -28.45 15.17
CA GLN A 9 -0.47 -28.04 16.16
C GLN A 9 -1.68 -27.41 15.48
N ALA A 10 -1.47 -26.58 14.46
CA ALA A 10 -2.55 -25.97 13.70
C ALA A 10 -3.51 -26.99 13.08
N ARG A 11 -2.99 -28.14 12.62
CA ARG A 11 -3.80 -29.24 12.10
C ARG A 11 -4.65 -29.91 13.20
N ALA A 12 -4.11 -30.06 14.40
CA ALA A 12 -4.80 -30.72 15.51
C ALA A 12 -5.94 -29.86 16.07
N GLU A 13 -5.75 -28.54 16.09
CA GLU A 13 -6.65 -27.59 16.75
C GLU A 13 -7.45 -26.71 15.75
N LEU A 14 -7.50 -27.11 14.47
CA LEU A 14 -8.00 -26.26 13.38
C LEU A 14 -9.38 -25.66 13.66
N ALA A 15 -10.30 -26.45 14.20
CA ALA A 15 -11.66 -25.99 14.52
C ALA A 15 -11.66 -24.87 15.58
N GLU A 16 -10.80 -24.96 16.59
CA GLU A 16 -10.68 -23.94 17.62
C GLU A 16 -10.05 -22.65 17.05
N LEU A 17 -9.00 -22.79 16.22
CA LEU A 17 -8.38 -21.65 15.55
C LEU A 17 -9.38 -20.90 14.66
N ILE A 18 -10.22 -21.62 13.91
CA ILE A 18 -11.28 -21.02 13.08
C ILE A 18 -12.25 -20.21 13.94
N ASN A 19 -12.77 -20.80 15.03
CA ASN A 19 -13.70 -20.10 15.91
C ASN A 19 -13.06 -18.85 16.54
N ARG A 20 -11.80 -18.93 16.95
CA ARG A 20 -11.06 -17.78 17.50
C ARG A 20 -10.84 -16.68 16.46
N VAL A 21 -10.56 -17.02 15.21
CA VAL A 21 -10.38 -16.04 14.13
C VAL A 21 -11.70 -15.39 13.74
N VAL A 22 -12.78 -16.18 13.62
CA VAL A 22 -14.10 -15.69 13.21
C VAL A 22 -14.75 -14.84 14.30
N TYR A 23 -14.76 -15.31 15.54
CA TYR A 23 -15.49 -14.65 16.64
C TYR A 23 -14.60 -13.80 17.54
N GLY A 24 -13.32 -14.14 17.67
CA GLY A 24 -12.36 -13.41 18.50
C GLY A 24 -11.62 -12.29 17.76
N GLY A 25 -11.75 -12.19 16.43
CA GLY A 25 -11.02 -11.20 15.62
C GLY A 25 -9.50 -11.37 15.69
N GLU A 26 -9.03 -12.56 16.07
CA GLU A 26 -7.61 -12.84 16.23
C GLU A 26 -6.99 -13.24 14.88
N ARG A 27 -5.70 -12.94 14.70
CA ARG A 27 -4.95 -13.31 13.49
C ARG A 27 -3.91 -14.35 13.86
N VAL A 28 -3.80 -15.41 13.06
CA VAL A 28 -2.91 -16.54 13.36
C VAL A 28 -1.93 -16.71 12.23
N VAL A 29 -0.65 -16.91 12.56
CA VAL A 29 0.38 -17.24 11.58
C VAL A 29 0.80 -18.69 11.79
N VAL A 30 0.53 -19.52 10.79
CA VAL A 30 0.96 -20.92 10.78
C VAL A 30 2.40 -20.98 10.26
N THR A 31 3.27 -21.56 11.07
CA THR A 31 4.69 -21.69 10.75
C THR A 31 5.08 -23.14 10.45
N ARG A 32 6.10 -23.30 9.60
CA ARG A 32 6.77 -24.59 9.38
C ARG A 32 8.26 -24.39 9.64
N HIS A 33 8.81 -25.14 10.59
CA HIS A 33 10.21 -24.99 11.02
C HIS A 33 10.57 -23.54 11.40
N GLY A 34 9.65 -22.83 12.06
CA GLY A 34 9.84 -21.43 12.47
C GLY A 34 9.73 -20.40 11.34
N LYS A 35 9.42 -20.82 10.10
CA LYS A 35 9.16 -19.90 9.00
C LYS A 35 7.65 -19.68 8.82
N PRO A 36 7.17 -18.43 8.70
CA PRO A 36 5.76 -18.16 8.43
C PRO A 36 5.38 -18.70 7.06
N LEU A 37 4.28 -19.44 6.99
CA LEU A 37 3.82 -20.10 5.76
C LEU A 37 2.43 -19.61 5.33
N VAL A 38 1.47 -19.59 6.27
CA VAL A 38 0.07 -19.21 6.00
C VAL A 38 -0.42 -18.35 7.15
N ALA A 39 -1.31 -17.40 6.88
CA ALA A 39 -2.04 -16.67 7.92
C ALA A 39 -3.53 -16.98 7.85
N LEU A 40 -4.16 -17.22 9.00
CA LEU A 40 -5.60 -17.31 9.15
C LEU A 40 -6.13 -15.95 9.61
N VAL A 41 -7.07 -15.41 8.85
CA VAL A 41 -7.78 -14.15 9.11
C VAL A 41 -9.27 -14.35 8.85
N SER A 42 -10.12 -13.47 9.38
CA SER A 42 -11.55 -13.52 9.11
C SER A 42 -11.83 -13.14 7.65
N ALA A 43 -12.99 -13.55 7.13
CA ALA A 43 -13.40 -13.20 5.78
C ALA A 43 -13.45 -11.67 5.57
N ALA A 44 -13.98 -10.92 6.54
CA ALA A 44 -14.04 -9.47 6.48
C ALA A 44 -12.64 -8.81 6.43
N ASP A 45 -11.66 -9.37 7.15
CA ASP A 45 -10.27 -8.89 7.08
C ASP A 45 -9.62 -9.22 5.73
N LEU A 46 -9.92 -10.39 5.16
CA LEU A 46 -9.46 -10.76 3.83
C LEU A 46 -10.02 -9.81 2.76
N GLU A 47 -11.33 -9.55 2.77
CA GLU A 47 -11.98 -8.62 1.83
C GLU A 47 -11.39 -7.21 1.93
N ARG A 48 -11.12 -6.73 3.15
CA ARG A 48 -10.47 -5.43 3.37
C ARG A 48 -9.07 -5.40 2.77
N LEU A 49 -8.29 -6.47 2.93
CA LEU A 49 -6.93 -6.57 2.39
C LEU A 49 -6.93 -6.61 0.85
N GLU A 50 -7.89 -7.32 0.26
CA GLU A 50 -8.05 -7.37 -1.20
C GLU A 50 -8.46 -6.00 -1.77
N GLY A 51 -9.42 -5.31 -1.14
CA GLY A 51 -9.84 -3.98 -1.58
C GLY A 51 -8.72 -2.92 -1.52
N LEU A 52 -7.84 -2.99 -0.52
CA LEU A 52 -6.67 -2.10 -0.45
C LEU A 52 -5.65 -2.39 -1.55
N ARG A 53 -5.46 -3.65 -1.94
CA ARG A 53 -4.56 -4.02 -3.05
C ARG A 53 -5.07 -3.50 -4.38
N GLN A 54 -6.38 -3.49 -4.59
CA GLN A 54 -6.98 -2.95 -5.82
C GLN A 54 -6.82 -1.44 -5.95
N ALA A 55 -6.85 -0.69 -4.84
CA ALA A 55 -6.63 0.75 -4.84
C ALA A 55 -5.17 1.16 -5.11
N ASP A 56 -4.19 0.28 -4.84
CA ASP A 56 -2.77 0.51 -5.09
C ASP A 56 -2.37 0.22 -6.56
N GLU A 57 -3.18 -0.55 -7.29
CA GLU A 57 -3.01 -0.82 -8.72
C GLU A 57 -3.57 0.28 -9.64
N GLU A 58 -4.35 1.23 -9.10
CA GLU A 58 -4.61 2.48 -9.82
C GLU A 58 -3.34 3.33 -9.75
N PRO A 59 -2.68 3.63 -10.88
CA PRO A 59 -1.44 4.39 -10.87
C PRO A 59 -1.77 5.78 -10.35
N VAL A 60 -1.42 6.03 -9.09
CA VAL A 60 -1.34 7.36 -8.53
C VAL A 60 -0.26 8.07 -9.36
N ILE A 61 -0.69 8.81 -10.38
CA ILE A 61 0.15 9.77 -11.10
C ILE A 61 0.44 10.89 -10.09
N SER A 62 1.37 10.62 -9.19
CA SER A 62 2.01 11.62 -8.35
C SER A 62 2.95 12.41 -9.26
N SER A 63 2.49 13.54 -9.78
CA SER A 63 3.40 14.57 -10.27
C SER A 63 4.19 15.08 -9.07
N VAL A 64 5.40 14.54 -8.86
CA VAL A 64 6.34 15.09 -7.87
C VAL A 64 6.93 16.36 -8.48
N SER A 65 6.23 17.47 -8.26
CA SER A 65 6.80 18.82 -8.42
C SER A 65 7.29 19.29 -7.05
N SER A 66 8.41 18.72 -6.60
CA SER A 66 9.29 19.41 -5.65
C SER A 66 10.73 19.09 -6.04
N TYR A 67 11.32 20.07 -6.69
CA TYR A 67 12.69 20.07 -7.17
C TYR A 67 13.69 19.90 -6.00
N GLY A 68 14.75 19.15 -6.31
CA GLY A 68 16.08 19.10 -5.68
C GLY A 68 16.31 19.68 -4.29
N SER A 69 16.55 18.79 -3.33
CA SER A 69 17.48 19.09 -2.24
C SER A 69 18.91 18.94 -2.76
N ALA A 70 19.55 20.06 -3.07
CA ALA A 70 20.98 20.25 -2.96
C ALA A 70 21.21 21.74 -2.71
N ALA A 71 22.03 22.06 -1.71
CA ALA A 71 22.31 23.41 -1.27
C ALA A 71 22.57 24.35 -2.47
N SER A 72 21.97 25.53 -2.42
CA SER A 72 22.23 26.63 -3.35
C SER A 72 23.71 27.02 -3.25
N ALA A 73 24.57 26.38 -4.05
CA ALA A 73 25.90 26.89 -4.32
C ALA A 73 25.70 28.12 -5.21
N GLY A 74 26.04 29.30 -4.67
CA GLY A 74 25.99 30.56 -5.41
C GLY A 74 26.85 30.47 -6.67
N GLY A 75 26.20 30.53 -7.83
CA GLY A 75 26.88 30.47 -9.12
C GLY A 75 25.88 30.59 -10.26
N GLU A 76 25.69 31.82 -10.70
CA GLU A 76 25.28 32.18 -12.07
C GLU A 76 23.81 31.92 -12.44
N GLN A 77 23.00 32.98 -12.31
CA GLN A 77 21.72 33.13 -12.99
C GLN A 77 21.95 33.14 -14.51
N GLY A 78 22.07 31.96 -15.11
CA GLY A 78 21.85 31.80 -16.53
C GLY A 78 20.45 32.33 -16.85
N ARG A 79 20.40 33.37 -17.69
CA ARG A 79 19.16 34.00 -18.16
C ARG A 79 18.43 32.99 -19.03
N PHE A 80 17.73 32.03 -18.43
CA PHE A 80 16.87 31.12 -19.15
C PHE A 80 15.73 31.95 -19.73
N GLY A 81 15.80 32.20 -21.05
CA GLY A 81 14.78 32.91 -21.83
C GLY A 81 13.52 32.07 -22.00
N LEU A 82 12.94 31.62 -20.87
CA LEU A 82 11.73 30.83 -20.82
C LEU A 82 10.58 31.77 -20.46
N ALA A 83 9.99 32.39 -21.48
CA ALA A 83 8.70 33.05 -21.35
C ALA A 83 7.61 31.99 -21.53
N ALA A 84 6.85 31.70 -20.47
CA ALA A 84 5.64 30.90 -20.59
C ALA A 84 4.53 31.80 -21.17
N GLU A 85 4.34 31.77 -22.48
CA GLU A 85 3.19 32.42 -23.11
C GLU A 85 1.96 31.54 -22.90
N HIS A 86 1.16 31.90 -21.88
CA HIS A 86 -0.17 31.32 -21.70
C HIS A 86 -1.13 31.98 -22.71
N ARG A 87 -1.33 31.33 -23.87
CA ARG A 87 -2.40 31.72 -24.80
C ARG A 87 -3.75 31.28 -24.21
N PRO A 88 -4.68 32.20 -23.91
CA PRO A 88 -6.01 31.80 -23.47
C PRO A 88 -6.76 31.08 -24.61
N PRO A 89 -7.62 30.10 -24.29
CA PRO A 89 -8.41 29.40 -25.30
C PRO A 89 -9.35 30.41 -25.98
N GLU A 90 -9.22 30.55 -27.30
CA GLU A 90 -10.09 31.43 -28.09
C GLU A 90 -11.54 30.93 -27.97
N ASP A 91 -12.38 31.77 -27.38
CA ASP A 91 -13.81 31.55 -27.23
C ASP A 91 -14.47 31.55 -28.61
N ARG A 92 -14.65 30.35 -29.16
CA ARG A 92 -15.34 30.13 -30.43
C ARG A 92 -16.84 30.24 -30.21
N ARG A 93 -17.42 31.37 -30.58
CA ARG A 93 -18.86 31.49 -30.87
C ARG A 93 -19.12 32.55 -31.95
N PRO A 94 -20.25 32.47 -32.66
CA PRO A 94 -20.89 31.31 -33.29
C PRO A 94 -20.75 31.34 -34.83
#